data_AF-A0A1F8U0Z2-F1
#
_entry.id   AF-A0A1F8U0Z2-F1
#
_cell.length_a   1.000
_cell.length_b   1.000
_cell.length_c   1.000
_cell.angle_alpha   90.00
_cell.angle_beta   90.00
_cell.angle_gamma   90.00
#
_symmetry.space_group_name_H-M   'P 1'
#
loop_
_entity.id
_entity.type
_entity.pdbx_description
1 polymer ?
#
loop_
_entity_poly.entity_id
_entity_poly.type
_entity_poly.pdbx_seq_one_letter_code
_entity_poly.pdbx_strand_id
1 'polypeptide(L)'
;MDGQKMSKPDWLQRGAFVKVQHWYGVVEDVAVSESRVMVLIKSPKGVWRNQRDASEWLEYIEGQIIPADPAALEQDVDAHAERIQKMLTELNSFRQLLQSGK
;
A
#
# COMPACT_ATOMS: atom_id res chain seq x y z
N MET A 1 -10.59 -35.86 -4.26
CA MET A 1 -10.84 -34.58 -3.56
C MET A 1 -10.95 -33.55 -4.65
N ASP A 2 -12.16 -33.15 -4.99
CA ASP A 2 -12.39 -32.18 -6.06
C ASP A 2 -11.79 -30.85 -5.63
N GLY A 3 -10.71 -30.46 -6.29
CA GLY A 3 -10.01 -29.21 -6.03
C GLY A 3 -10.96 -28.06 -6.30
N GLN A 4 -11.43 -27.40 -5.24
CA GLN A 4 -12.17 -26.15 -5.36
C GLN A 4 -11.24 -25.15 -6.03
N LYS A 5 -11.42 -24.91 -7.33
CA LYS A 5 -10.64 -23.90 -8.06
C LYS A 5 -10.86 -22.56 -7.37
N MET A 6 -9.78 -21.95 -6.86
CA MET A 6 -9.87 -20.58 -6.35
C MET A 6 -10.31 -19.66 -7.49
N SER A 7 -11.43 -18.97 -7.33
CA SER A 7 -11.87 -17.94 -8.28
C SER A 7 -11.39 -16.57 -7.81
N LYS A 8 -10.57 -15.90 -8.62
CA LYS A 8 -10.28 -14.47 -8.47
C LYS A 8 -11.58 -13.68 -8.68
N PRO A 9 -11.98 -12.77 -7.78
CA PRO A 9 -13.15 -11.93 -8.03
C PRO A 9 -12.88 -10.94 -9.17
N ASP A 10 -13.94 -10.53 -9.88
CA ASP A 10 -13.84 -9.67 -11.07
C ASP A 10 -13.27 -8.28 -10.76
N TRP A 11 -13.63 -7.72 -9.60
CA TRP A 11 -13.15 -6.40 -9.16
C TRP A 11 -11.65 -6.37 -8.89
N LEU A 12 -11.02 -7.51 -8.59
CA LEU A 12 -9.60 -7.60 -8.24
C LEU A 12 -8.75 -7.64 -9.50
N GLN A 13 -8.38 -6.45 -9.99
CA GLN A 13 -7.61 -6.25 -11.21
C GLN A 13 -6.69 -5.03 -11.08
N ARG A 14 -5.72 -4.89 -12.00
CA ARG A 14 -4.81 -3.73 -12.03
C ARG A 14 -5.60 -2.42 -12.02
N GLY A 15 -5.18 -1.48 -11.18
CA GLY A 15 -5.83 -0.19 -10.97
C GLY A 15 -6.95 -0.21 -9.92
N ALA A 16 -7.38 -1.38 -9.44
CA ALA A 16 -8.36 -1.45 -8.36
C ALA A 16 -7.79 -0.85 -7.06
N PHE A 17 -8.59 -0.04 -6.39
CA PHE A 17 -8.26 0.47 -5.06
C PHE A 17 -8.67 -0.55 -4.02
N VAL A 18 -7.78 -0.82 -3.09
CA VAL A 18 -7.97 -1.86 -2.09
C VAL A 18 -7.65 -1.37 -0.70
N LYS A 19 -8.41 -1.88 0.26
CA LYS A 19 -8.09 -1.81 1.68
C LYS A 19 -7.58 -3.17 2.08
N VAL A 20 -6.38 -3.20 2.66
CA VAL A 20 -5.76 -4.39 3.23
C VAL A 20 -5.69 -4.19 4.73
N GLN A 21 -6.58 -4.85 5.47
CA GLN A 21 -6.74 -4.66 6.91
C GLN A 21 -6.89 -3.17 7.31
N HIS A 22 -5.78 -2.52 7.72
CA HIS A 22 -5.73 -1.16 8.26
C HIS A 22 -5.01 -0.16 7.33
N TRP A 23 -4.67 -0.53 6.10
CA TRP A 23 -3.99 0.36 5.15
C TRP A 23 -4.57 0.23 3.75
N TYR A 24 -4.29 1.21 2.90
CA TYR A 24 -4.87 1.33 1.57
C TYR A 24 -3.80 1.28 0.47
N GLY A 25 -4.20 0.86 -0.72
CA GLY A 25 -3.31 0.81 -1.86
C GLY A 25 -4.00 0.61 -3.19
N VAL A 26 -3.19 0.48 -4.24
CA VAL A 26 -3.62 0.25 -5.61
C VAL A 26 -3.03 -1.06 -6.08
N VAL A 27 -3.85 -1.91 -6.69
CA VAL A 27 -3.40 -3.15 -7.31
C VAL A 27 -2.57 -2.82 -8.55
N GLU A 28 -1.30 -3.21 -8.54
CA GLU A 28 -0.41 -3.10 -9.69
C GLU A 28 -0.43 -4.37 -10.53
N ASP A 29 -0.61 -5.54 -9.93
CA ASP A 29 -0.68 -6.80 -10.69
C ASP A 29 -1.44 -7.90 -9.95
N VAL A 30 -1.90 -8.90 -10.70
CA VAL A 30 -2.57 -10.08 -10.13
C VAL A 30 -2.07 -11.34 -10.82
N ALA A 31 -1.54 -12.27 -10.04
CA ALA A 31 -1.12 -13.59 -10.51
C ALA A 31 -2.07 -14.66 -9.97
N VAL A 32 -2.59 -15.51 -10.86
CA VAL A 32 -3.56 -16.56 -10.52
C VAL A 32 -2.96 -17.92 -10.81
N SER A 33 -3.08 -18.83 -9.85
CA SER A 33 -2.74 -20.25 -9.98
C SER A 33 -3.94 -21.11 -9.60
N GLU A 34 -3.83 -22.43 -9.75
CA GLU A 34 -4.91 -23.35 -9.37
C GLU A 34 -5.26 -23.31 -7.88
N SER A 35 -4.28 -22.98 -7.03
CA SER A 35 -4.42 -23.05 -5.56
C SER A 35 -4.38 -21.70 -4.87
N ARG A 36 -3.92 -20.63 -5.54
CA ARG A 36 -3.71 -19.30 -4.92
C ARG A 36 -3.91 -18.17 -5.92
N VAL A 37 -4.35 -17.04 -5.39
CA VAL A 37 -4.33 -15.74 -6.06
C VAL A 37 -3.37 -14.84 -5.31
N MET A 38 -2.37 -14.30 -6.00
CA MET A 38 -1.41 -13.34 -5.47
C MET A 38 -1.69 -11.96 -6.07
N VAL A 39 -1.57 -10.91 -5.27
CA VAL A 39 -1.87 -9.53 -5.64
C VAL A 39 -0.66 -8.66 -5.30
N LEU A 40 -0.15 -7.93 -6.28
CA LEU A 40 0.88 -6.91 -6.06
C LEU A 40 0.18 -5.59 -5.77
N ILE A 41 0.40 -5.02 -4.57
CA ILE A 41 -0.29 -3.81 -4.12
C ILE A 41 0.73 -2.74 -3.76
N LYS A 42 0.63 -1.57 -4.39
CA LYS A 42 1.40 -0.37 -4.04
C LYS A 42 0.66 0.48 -3.02
N SER A 43 1.35 0.98 -2.00
CA SER A 43 0.71 1.70 -0.89
C SER A 43 1.46 2.95 -0.40
N PRO A 44 0.75 3.97 0.13
CA PRO A 44 1.37 5.10 0.85
C PRO A 44 2.16 4.64 2.07
N LYS A 45 1.69 3.60 2.76
CA LYS A 45 2.39 2.94 3.87
C LYS A 45 3.79 2.45 3.47
N GLY A 46 3.93 1.84 2.29
CA GLY A 46 5.21 1.36 1.79
C GLY A 46 6.20 2.50 1.53
N VAL A 47 5.71 3.63 1.00
CA VAL A 47 6.50 4.86 0.82
C VAL A 47 6.97 5.40 2.17
N TRP A 48 6.07 5.57 3.13
CA TRP A 48 6.41 6.09 4.46
C TRP A 48 7.41 5.21 5.21
N ARG A 49 7.31 3.89 5.07
CA ARG A 49 8.28 2.94 5.65
C ARG A 49 9.62 2.91 4.93
N ASN A 50 9.79 3.67 3.84
CA ASN A 50 10.95 3.64 2.97
C ASN A 50 11.31 2.20 2.54
N GLN A 51 10.28 1.41 2.21
CA GLN A 51 10.49 0.09 1.62
C GLN A 51 11.21 0.27 0.28
N ARG A 52 12.11 -0.65 -0.06
CA ARG A 52 12.86 -0.62 -1.33
C ARG A 52 11.92 -0.43 -2.52
N ASP A 53 10.81 -1.14 -2.49
CA ASP A 53 9.67 -0.98 -3.37
C ASP A 53 8.44 -0.72 -2.49
N ALA A 54 7.65 0.30 -2.82
CA ALA A 54 6.40 0.59 -2.10
C ALA A 54 5.28 -0.43 -2.38
N SER A 55 5.59 -1.45 -3.16
CA SER A 55 4.70 -2.51 -3.62
C SER A 55 5.03 -3.83 -2.95
N GLU A 56 4.00 -4.56 -2.53
CA GLU A 56 4.14 -5.85 -1.83
C GLU A 56 3.23 -6.91 -2.46
N TRP A 57 3.76 -8.12 -2.66
CA TRP A 57 2.98 -9.28 -3.08
C TRP A 57 2.27 -9.89 -1.87
N LEU A 58 0.95 -9.97 -1.92
CA LEU A 58 0.11 -10.53 -0.87
C LEU A 58 -0.80 -11.63 -1.44
N GLU A 59 -1.03 -12.67 -0.66
CA GLU A 59 -2.05 -13.66 -0.99
C GLU A 59 -3.43 -13.03 -0.82
N TYR A 60 -4.29 -13.20 -1.83
CA TYR A 60 -5.68 -12.81 -1.73
C TYR A 60 -6.41 -13.77 -0.79
N ILE A 61 -6.73 -13.26 0.38
CA ILE A 61 -7.63 -13.90 1.34
C ILE A 61 -8.91 -13.08 1.37
N GLU A 62 -10.04 -13.74 1.07
CA GLU A 62 -11.35 -13.10 1.07
C GLU A 62 -11.63 -12.39 2.40
N GLY A 63 -12.09 -11.14 2.32
CA GLY A 63 -12.33 -10.29 3.47
C GLY A 63 -11.08 -9.57 4.04
N GLN A 64 -9.85 -10.00 3.71
CA GLN A 64 -8.64 -9.28 4.11
C GLN A 64 -8.24 -8.19 3.10
N ILE A 65 -8.43 -8.48 1.82
CA ILE A 65 -8.27 -7.53 0.71
C ILE A 65 -9.66 -7.28 0.15
N ILE A 66 -10.13 -6.04 0.30
CA ILE A 66 -11.47 -5.62 -0.13
C ILE A 66 -11.36 -4.36 -1.00
N PRO A 67 -12.36 -4.07 -1.86
CA PRO A 67 -12.43 -2.79 -2.55
C PRO A 67 -12.38 -1.63 -1.56
N ALA A 68 -11.62 -0.59 -1.91
CA ALA A 68 -11.57 0.65 -1.15
C ALA A 68 -12.35 1.77 -1.86
N ASP A 69 -12.90 2.68 -1.05
CA ASP A 69 -13.39 3.97 -1.50
C ASP A 69 -12.19 4.86 -1.93
N PRO A 70 -12.18 5.42 -3.15
CA PRO A 70 -11.17 6.39 -3.59
C PRO A 70 -10.93 7.51 -2.58
N ALA A 71 -11.98 8.06 -1.96
CA ALA A 71 -11.85 9.17 -1.00
C ALA A 71 -11.12 8.74 0.28
N ALA A 72 -11.32 7.50 0.72
CA ALA A 72 -10.60 6.96 1.88
C ALA A 72 -9.12 6.70 1.58
N LEU A 73 -8.79 6.24 0.36
CA LEU A 73 -7.41 6.11 -0.09
C LEU A 73 -6.72 7.49 -0.21
N GLU A 74 -7.41 8.50 -0.72
CA GLU A 74 -6.90 9.87 -0.80
C GLU A 74 -6.58 10.43 0.61
N GLN A 75 -7.49 10.25 1.57
CA GLN A 75 -7.24 10.62 2.97
C GLN A 75 -6.02 9.88 3.57
N ASP A 76 -5.82 8.60 3.24
CA ASP A 76 -4.64 7.85 3.69
C ASP A 76 -3.35 8.38 3.04
N VAL A 77 -3.39 8.77 1.76
CA VAL A 77 -2.28 9.43 1.07
C VAL A 77 -1.91 10.73 1.77
N ASP A 78 -2.89 11.60 2.05
CA ASP A 78 -2.67 12.89 2.72
C ASP A 78 -2.08 12.70 4.12
N ALA A 79 -2.63 11.77 4.90
CA ALA A 79 -2.11 11.47 6.24
C ALA A 79 -0.66 10.99 6.23
N HIS A 80 -0.25 10.21 5.22
CA HIS A 80 1.15 9.79 5.07
C HIS A 80 2.03 10.93 4.54
N ALA A 81 1.54 11.77 3.63
CA ALA A 81 2.25 12.94 3.14
C ALA A 81 2.56 13.92 4.29
N GLU A 82 1.60 14.20 5.16
CA GLU A 82 1.79 15.03 6.35
C GLU A 82 2.87 14.45 7.29
N ARG A 83 2.85 13.14 7.53
CA ARG A 83 3.87 12.46 8.35
C ARG A 83 5.26 12.60 7.76
N ILE A 84 5.40 12.36 6.46
CA ILE A 84 6.68 12.49 5.74
C ILE A 84 7.16 13.95 5.78
N GLN A 85 6.25 14.91 5.58
CA GLN A 85 6.57 16.32 5.66
C GLN A 85 7.08 16.71 7.06
N LYS A 86 6.46 16.19 8.13
CA LYS A 86 6.96 16.39 9.50
C LYS A 86 8.37 15.83 9.68
N MET A 87 8.63 14.61 9.22
CA MET A 87 9.96 14.00 9.27
C MET A 87 11.00 14.83 8.51
N LEU A 88 10.65 15.34 7.32
CA LEU A 88 11.52 16.21 6.54
C LEU A 88 11.81 17.53 7.25
N THR A 89 10.79 18.14 7.87
CA THR A 89 10.95 19.34 8.68
C THR A 89 11.91 19.11 9.84
N GLU A 90 11.79 17.99 10.55
CA GLU A 90 12.71 17.61 11.63
C GLU A 90 14.15 17.40 11.13
N LEU A 91 14.34 16.71 9.99
CA LEU A 91 15.68 16.57 9.39
C LEU A 91 16.29 17.91 8.98
N ASN A 92 15.47 18.83 8.48
CA ASN A 92 15.92 20.17 8.09
C ASN A 92 16.28 21.03 9.31
N SER A 93 15.62 20.87 10.45
CA SER A 93 16.01 21.57 11.68
C SER A 93 17.39 21.12 12.15
N PHE A 94 17.72 19.82 12.05
CA PHE A 94 19.08 19.33 12.30
C PHE A 94 20.11 19.96 11.34
N ARG A 95 19.80 20.06 10.05
CA ARG A 95 20.70 20.72 9.07
C ARG A 95 20.94 22.19 9.43
N GLN A 96 19.91 22.90 9.86
CA GLN A 96 20.03 24.29 10.30
C GLN A 96 20.93 24.41 11.54
N LEU A 97 20.82 23.48 12.51
CA LEU A 97 21.72 23.46 13.67
C LEU A 97 23.18 23.23 13.26
N LEU A 98 23.44 22.35 12.28
CA LEU A 98 24.78 22.14 11.73
C LEU A 98 25.33 23.39 11.00
N GLN A 99 24.46 24.20 10.40
CA GLN A 99 24.84 25.40 9.64
C GLN A 99 24.94 26.68 10.50
N SER A 100 24.22 26.73 11.63
CA SER A 100 24.12 27.90 12.52
C SER A 100 25.08 27.86 13.71
N GLY A 101 25.99 26.89 13.76
CA GLY A 101 27.26 27.06 14.49
C GLY A 101 27.94 28.38 14.07
N LYS A 102 28.64 29.14 14.90
CA LYS A 102 29.86 28.71 15.61
C LYS A 102 30.59 27.56 14.91
#